data_AF-A0A7J9MHL1-F1
#
_entry.id   AF-A0A7J9MHL1-F1
#
_cell.length_a   1.000
_cell.length_b   1.000
_cell.length_c   1.000
_cell.angle_alpha   90.00
_cell.angle_beta   90.00
_cell.angle_gamma   90.00
#
_symmetry.space_group_name_H-M   'P 1'
#
loop_
_entity.id
_entity.type
_entity.pdbx_description
1 polymer ?
#
loop_
_entity_poly.entity_id
_entity_poly.type
_entity_poly.pdbx_seq_one_letter_code
_entity_poly.pdbx_strand_id
1 'polypeptide(L)'
;MPAVLEEFEPIFGEPKVEWTGSCSSLGQSSAFVFYVHSPDSSHLRICVSDFRHTTWETVRSDWQLEDMRDSVGIGGSWSDFIHYLVASIKSEDVKLLLEALPDSNDTKSAKLVAQKSKGMPRISFSLTKLTGAAASDAEKNEIVQSQLELNSKRQKLQKAINSLDKVDLTNGQNPP
;
A
#
# COMPACT_ATOMS: atom_id res chain seq x y z
N MET A 1 7.56 20.91 9.52
CA MET A 1 6.84 20.96 8.23
C MET A 1 6.63 19.52 7.77
N PRO A 2 5.40 19.09 7.47
CA PRO A 2 5.15 17.76 6.91
C PRO A 2 5.50 17.82 5.42
N ALA A 3 6.72 17.44 5.08
CA ALA A 3 7.17 17.26 3.69
C ALA A 3 7.46 15.79 3.37
N VAL A 4 7.24 14.88 4.33
CA VAL A 4 7.68 13.49 4.23
C VAL A 4 6.87 12.70 3.20
N LEU A 5 5.63 13.10 2.91
CA LEU A 5 4.81 12.40 1.91
C LEU A 5 5.22 12.71 0.46
N GLU A 6 5.92 13.82 0.22
CA GLU A 6 6.41 14.19 -1.13
C GLU A 6 7.42 13.17 -1.69
N GLU A 7 8.14 12.48 -0.80
CA GLU A 7 9.08 11.40 -1.13
C GLU A 7 8.48 9.99 -0.91
N PHE A 8 7.17 9.89 -0.72
CA PHE A 8 6.53 8.60 -0.44
C PHE A 8 6.56 7.69 -1.68
N GLU A 9 7.43 6.68 -1.65
CA GLU A 9 7.43 5.63 -2.66
C GLU A 9 6.15 4.80 -2.54
N PRO A 10 5.42 4.57 -3.65
CA PRO A 10 4.23 3.75 -3.62
C PRO A 10 4.50 2.34 -3.12
N ILE A 11 3.54 1.77 -2.39
CA ILE A 11 3.66 0.46 -1.75
C ILE A 11 2.54 -0.44 -2.28
N PHE A 12 2.92 -1.63 -2.74
CA PHE A 12 2.01 -2.67 -3.18
C PHE A 12 2.16 -3.89 -2.29
N GLY A 13 1.06 -4.59 -2.02
CA GLY A 13 1.11 -5.84 -1.28
C GLY A 13 -0.20 -6.60 -1.29
N GLU A 14 -0.14 -7.84 -0.84
CA GLU A 14 -1.30 -8.73 -0.70
C GLU A 14 -1.67 -8.84 0.78
N PRO A 15 -2.86 -8.35 1.20
CA PRO A 15 -3.27 -8.45 2.59
C PRO A 15 -3.86 -9.84 2.85
N LYS A 16 -3.66 -10.34 4.07
CA LYS A 16 -4.36 -11.53 4.54
C LYS A 16 -5.83 -11.20 4.82
N VAL A 17 -6.74 -11.85 4.10
CA VAL A 17 -8.18 -11.60 4.25
C VAL A 17 -8.72 -12.33 5.47
N GLU A 18 -9.45 -11.62 6.33
CA GLU A 18 -10.21 -12.20 7.45
C GLU A 18 -11.65 -11.70 7.40
N TRP A 19 -12.60 -12.62 7.45
CA TRP A 19 -14.03 -12.31 7.38
C TRP A 19 -14.67 -12.31 8.77
N THR A 20 -15.49 -11.31 9.05
CA THR A 20 -16.34 -11.25 10.22
C THR A 20 -17.82 -11.41 9.82
N GLY A 21 -18.53 -12.34 10.47
CA GLY A 21 -19.93 -12.65 10.20
C GLY A 21 -20.16 -14.01 9.51
N SER A 22 -21.41 -14.46 9.50
CA SER A 22 -21.83 -15.70 8.85
C SER A 22 -22.01 -15.47 7.35
N CYS A 23 -20.95 -15.70 6.57
CA CYS A 23 -21.01 -15.64 5.11
C CYS A 23 -21.17 -17.06 4.53
N SER A 24 -22.15 -17.24 3.64
CA SER A 24 -22.37 -18.46 2.87
C SER A 24 -21.12 -18.81 2.05
N SER A 25 -20.66 -20.04 2.17
CA SER A 25 -19.32 -20.55 1.85
C SER A 25 -18.89 -20.57 0.37
N LEU A 26 -19.47 -19.77 -0.53
CA LEU A 26 -19.04 -19.67 -1.93
C LEU A 26 -18.45 -18.28 -2.20
N GLY A 27 -17.13 -18.12 -2.01
CA GLY A 27 -16.42 -16.92 -2.48
C GLY A 27 -15.24 -16.43 -1.62
N GLN A 28 -14.92 -17.10 -0.51
CA GLN A 28 -13.91 -16.67 0.48
C GLN A 28 -12.44 -16.67 -0.02
N SER A 29 -12.20 -16.81 -1.32
CA SER A 29 -10.87 -16.83 -1.94
C SER A 29 -10.66 -15.69 -2.93
N SER A 30 -11.15 -14.49 -2.62
CA SER A 30 -10.69 -13.29 -3.34
C SER A 30 -9.29 -12.94 -2.85
N ALA A 31 -8.31 -13.12 -3.74
CA ALA A 31 -7.02 -12.47 -3.58
C ALA A 31 -7.24 -10.97 -3.76
N PHE A 32 -6.98 -10.20 -2.70
CA PHE A 32 -6.96 -8.75 -2.77
C PHE A 32 -5.52 -8.27 -2.93
N VAL A 33 -5.37 -7.12 -3.56
CA VAL A 33 -4.13 -6.36 -3.56
C VAL A 33 -4.44 -5.00 -2.97
N PHE A 34 -3.53 -4.48 -2.14
CA PHE A 34 -3.57 -3.11 -1.72
C PHE A 34 -2.50 -2.29 -2.41
N TYR A 35 -2.81 -1.02 -2.64
CA TYR A 35 -1.91 -0.02 -3.17
C TYR A 35 -1.97 1.22 -2.29
N VAL A 36 -0.81 1.66 -1.81
CA VAL A 36 -0.68 2.87 -1.00
C VAL A 36 0.21 3.85 -1.73
N HIS A 37 -0.27 5.07 -1.91
CA HIS A 37 0.53 6.14 -2.49
C HIS A 37 0.13 7.50 -1.98
N SER A 38 0.99 8.47 -2.22
CA SER A 38 0.69 9.88 -1.99
C SER A 38 0.26 10.52 -3.32
N PRO A 39 -1.02 10.91 -3.50
CA PRO A 39 -1.45 11.65 -4.69
C PRO A 39 -0.90 13.08 -4.71
N ASP A 40 -0.63 13.65 -3.54
CA ASP A 40 -0.02 14.95 -3.33
C ASP A 40 0.72 14.97 -1.97
N SER A 41 1.54 15.99 -1.74
CA SER A 41 2.43 16.11 -0.58
C SER A 41 1.74 16.13 0.80
N SER A 42 0.40 16.11 0.87
CA SER A 42 -0.38 16.22 2.11
C SER A 42 -1.41 15.11 2.31
N HIS A 43 -1.53 14.19 1.35
CA HIS A 43 -2.49 13.10 1.41
C HIS A 43 -1.81 11.76 1.19
N LEU A 44 -2.31 10.76 1.92
CA LEU A 44 -2.01 9.35 1.72
C LEU A 44 -3.28 8.65 1.28
N ARG A 45 -3.24 8.02 0.10
CA ARG A 45 -4.34 7.23 -0.45
C ARG A 45 -4.01 5.76 -0.33
N ILE A 46 -5.00 4.99 0.10
CA ILE A 46 -4.93 3.53 0.22
C ILE A 46 -6.10 2.99 -0.59
N CYS A 47 -5.79 2.19 -1.60
CA CYS A 47 -6.76 1.45 -2.39
C CYS A 47 -6.59 -0.05 -2.12
N VAL A 48 -7.69 -0.79 -2.14
CA VAL A 48 -7.70 -2.25 -2.00
C VAL A 48 -8.69 -2.81 -3.00
N SER A 49 -8.21 -3.64 -3.93
CA SER A 49 -9.05 -4.19 -5.01
C SER A 49 -8.87 -5.70 -5.18
N ASP A 50 -9.95 -6.37 -5.60
CA ASP A 50 -9.91 -7.74 -6.13
C ASP A 50 -9.79 -7.79 -7.68
N PHE A 51 -9.70 -6.62 -8.33
CA PHE A 51 -9.68 -6.42 -9.79
C PHE A 51 -10.83 -7.11 -10.55
N ARG A 52 -11.93 -7.44 -9.86
CA ARG A 52 -13.09 -8.10 -10.46
C ARG A 52 -14.34 -7.28 -10.27
N HIS A 53 -14.68 -7.02 -9.02
CA HIS A 53 -15.97 -6.47 -8.62
C HIS A 53 -15.89 -5.53 -7.43
N THR A 54 -14.78 -5.53 -6.70
CA THR A 54 -14.70 -4.88 -5.39
C THR A 54 -13.42 -4.06 -5.30
N THR A 55 -13.60 -2.74 -5.25
CA THR A 55 -12.53 -1.78 -4.98
C THR A 55 -12.93 -0.92 -3.80
N TRP A 56 -12.01 -0.76 -2.86
CA TRP A 56 -12.16 0.04 -1.65
C TRP A 56 -11.10 1.12 -1.62
N GLU A 57 -11.43 2.27 -1.04
CA GLU A 57 -10.50 3.38 -0.90
C GLU A 57 -10.62 4.07 0.46
N THR A 58 -9.50 4.61 0.94
CA THR A 58 -9.49 5.71 1.89
C THR A 58 -8.41 6.72 1.52
N VAL A 59 -8.65 7.98 1.83
CA VAL A 59 -7.67 9.06 1.73
C VAL A 59 -7.51 9.67 3.12
N ARG A 60 -6.27 9.87 3.54
CA ARG A 60 -5.92 10.46 4.83
C ARG A 60 -5.05 11.68 4.62
N SER A 61 -5.51 12.83 5.09
CA SER A 61 -4.69 14.06 5.14
C SER A 61 -3.65 13.98 6.25
N ASP A 62 -2.59 14.78 6.18
CA ASP A 62 -1.59 14.93 7.24
C ASP A 62 -2.21 15.08 8.64
N TRP A 63 -3.20 15.96 8.80
CA TRP A 63 -3.88 16.17 10.09
C TRP A 63 -4.54 14.91 10.66
N GLN A 64 -5.13 14.08 9.78
CA GLN A 64 -5.75 12.82 10.18
C GLN A 64 -4.71 11.76 10.52
N LEU A 65 -3.55 11.81 9.86
CA LEU A 65 -2.42 10.95 10.16
C LEU A 65 -1.73 11.38 11.47
N GLU A 66 -1.69 12.68 11.79
CA GLU A 66 -1.22 13.20 13.09
C GLU A 66 -2.14 12.75 14.24
N ASP A 67 -3.46 12.91 14.09
CA ASP A 67 -4.43 12.39 15.06
C ASP A 67 -4.31 10.86 15.22
N MET A 68 -4.05 10.16 14.12
CA MET A 68 -3.78 8.72 14.15
C MET A 68 -2.49 8.40 14.91
N ARG A 69 -1.42 9.18 14.77
CA ARG A 69 -0.18 8.96 15.56
C ARG A 69 -0.47 8.99 17.05
N ASP A 70 -1.23 10.00 17.46
CA ASP A 70 -1.54 10.24 18.87
C ASP A 70 -2.44 9.12 19.43
N SER A 71 -3.40 8.62 18.63
CA SER A 71 -4.25 7.48 19.02
C SER A 71 -3.54 6.12 19.02
N VAL A 72 -2.59 5.88 18.11
CA VAL A 72 -1.79 4.64 18.07
C VAL A 72 -0.75 4.63 19.21
N GLY A 73 -0.35 5.81 19.71
CA GLY A 73 0.57 5.95 20.84
C GLY A 73 2.04 5.73 20.47
N ILE A 74 2.40 5.98 19.21
CA ILE A 74 3.82 5.99 18.79
C ILE A 74 4.41 7.35 19.15
N GLY A 75 5.29 7.36 20.16
CA GLY A 75 6.07 8.55 20.49
C GLY A 75 7.16 8.83 19.45
N GLY A 76 7.70 10.06 19.47
CA GLY A 76 8.76 10.49 18.56
C GLY A 76 8.32 11.64 17.65
N SER A 77 9.10 11.86 16.60
CA SER A 77 8.81 12.89 15.60
C SER A 77 7.74 12.43 14.60
N TRP A 78 7.25 13.37 13.80
CA TRP A 78 6.39 13.06 12.65
C TRP A 78 7.03 12.04 11.70
N SER A 79 8.32 12.21 11.37
CA SER A 79 9.04 11.31 10.49
C SER A 79 9.16 9.90 11.08
N ASP A 80 9.34 9.77 12.40
CA ASP A 80 9.35 8.46 13.06
C ASP A 80 8.03 7.74 12.90
N PHE A 81 6.91 8.47 13.00
CA PHE A 81 5.58 7.92 12.77
C PHE A 81 5.37 7.51 11.30
N ILE A 82 5.75 8.35 10.33
CA ILE A 82 5.62 7.99 8.91
C ILE A 82 6.50 6.78 8.58
N HIS A 83 7.71 6.72 9.13
CA HIS A 83 8.58 5.56 8.95
C HIS A 83 7.98 4.30 9.59
N TYR A 84 7.35 4.43 10.76
CA TYR A 84 6.61 3.35 11.41
C TYR A 84 5.40 2.89 10.59
N LEU A 85 4.66 3.83 10.00
CA LEU A 85 3.53 3.58 9.12
C LEU A 85 3.95 2.79 7.88
N VAL A 86 4.98 3.27 7.17
CA VAL A 86 5.55 2.60 6.00
C VAL A 86 6.04 1.20 6.37
N ALA A 87 6.77 1.05 7.48
CA ALA A 87 7.26 -0.24 7.94
C ALA A 87 6.14 -1.20 8.35
N SER A 88 5.00 -0.68 8.84
CA SER A 88 3.82 -1.49 9.15
C SER A 88 3.12 -1.96 7.88
N ILE A 89 2.99 -1.12 6.86
CA ILE A 89 2.35 -1.47 5.59
C ILE A 89 3.24 -2.42 4.76
N LYS A 90 4.56 -2.29 4.84
CA LYS A 90 5.52 -3.19 4.19
C LYS A 90 5.77 -4.49 4.96
N SER A 91 5.13 -4.69 6.12
CA SER A 91 5.30 -5.92 6.89
C SER A 91 4.47 -7.07 6.30
N GLU A 92 4.74 -8.29 6.74
CA GLU A 92 3.93 -9.45 6.38
C GLU A 92 2.62 -9.54 7.17
N ASP A 93 2.44 -8.71 8.22
CA ASP A 93 1.24 -8.71 9.08
C ASP A 93 0.28 -7.58 8.68
N VAL A 94 -0.11 -7.60 7.41
CA VAL A 94 -1.17 -6.76 6.85
C VAL A 94 -2.41 -7.61 6.61
N LYS A 95 -3.54 -7.16 7.14
CA LYS A 95 -4.81 -7.87 7.11
C LYS A 95 -5.91 -7.00 6.56
N LEU A 96 -6.77 -7.61 5.74
CA LEU A 96 -8.00 -7.00 5.28
C LEU A 96 -9.16 -7.64 6.04
N LEU A 97 -9.76 -6.88 6.95
CA LEU A 97 -10.95 -7.29 7.69
C LEU A 97 -12.20 -6.90 6.89
N LEU A 98 -12.97 -7.88 6.45
CA LEU A 98 -14.22 -7.68 5.73
C LEU A 98 -15.39 -8.11 6.59
N GLU A 99 -16.35 -7.21 6.77
CA GLU A 99 -17.62 -7.50 7.45
C GLU A 99 -18.69 -7.80 6.40
N ALA A 100 -19.24 -9.01 6.41
CA ALA A 100 -20.31 -9.39 5.49
C ALA A 100 -21.67 -8.82 5.95
N LEU A 101 -22.50 -8.41 5.00
CA LEU A 101 -23.90 -8.10 5.30
C LEU A 101 -24.68 -9.41 5.45
N PRO A 102 -25.50 -9.59 6.50
CA PRO A 102 -26.33 -10.79 6.61
C PRO A 102 -27.24 -10.92 5.38
N ASP A 103 -27.35 -12.16 4.89
CA ASP A 103 -28.18 -12.57 3.74
C ASP A 103 -27.81 -11.96 2.37
N SER A 104 -26.59 -11.44 2.24
CA SER A 104 -26.11 -10.84 1.00
C SER A 104 -24.66 -11.24 0.69
N ASN A 105 -24.31 -11.30 -0.60
CA ASN A 105 -22.92 -11.46 -1.05
C ASN A 105 -22.12 -10.15 -0.97
N ASP A 106 -22.74 -9.07 -0.50
CA ASP A 106 -22.12 -7.77 -0.30
C ASP A 106 -21.51 -7.62 1.10
N THR A 107 -20.49 -6.77 1.15
CA THR A 107 -19.68 -6.38 2.29
C THR A 107 -20.22 -5.09 2.91
N LYS A 108 -20.51 -5.12 4.20
CA LYS A 108 -20.96 -3.96 4.98
C LYS A 108 -19.82 -2.98 5.27
N SER A 109 -18.64 -3.50 5.61
CA SER A 109 -17.48 -2.67 5.92
C SER A 109 -16.17 -3.37 5.58
N ALA A 110 -15.13 -2.59 5.32
CA ALA A 110 -13.79 -3.08 5.09
C ALA A 110 -12.77 -2.25 5.88
N LYS A 111 -11.77 -2.92 6.43
CA LYS A 111 -10.73 -2.28 7.23
C LYS A 111 -9.36 -2.91 6.96
N LEU A 112 -8.40 -2.10 6.54
CA LEU A 112 -7.00 -2.54 6.41
C LEU A 112 -6.32 -2.37 7.77
N VAL A 113 -5.69 -3.41 8.28
CA VAL A 113 -4.96 -3.41 9.55
C VAL A 113 -3.53 -3.83 9.29
N ALA A 114 -2.58 -3.02 9.73
CA ALA A 114 -1.16 -3.26 9.52
C ALA A 114 -0.41 -3.23 10.86
N GLN A 115 0.57 -4.10 11.02
CA GLN A 115 1.39 -4.18 12.22
C GLN A 115 2.86 -4.40 11.84
N LYS A 116 3.76 -3.50 12.26
CA LYS A 116 5.20 -3.61 11.96
C LYS A 116 5.81 -4.92 12.44
N SER A 117 5.47 -5.35 13.66
CA SER A 117 5.89 -6.63 14.23
C SER A 117 5.02 -7.00 15.43
N LYS A 118 5.00 -8.29 15.79
CA LYS A 118 4.24 -8.79 16.94
C LYS A 118 4.59 -8.00 18.21
N GLY A 119 3.55 -7.52 18.91
CA GLY A 119 3.68 -6.73 20.14
C GLY A 119 3.75 -5.21 19.92
N MET A 120 3.91 -4.75 18.68
CA MET A 120 3.87 -3.32 18.35
C MET A 120 2.43 -2.81 18.13
N PRO A 121 2.14 -1.52 18.33
CA PRO A 121 0.80 -0.97 18.09
C PRO A 121 0.29 -1.19 16.66
N ARG A 122 -1.00 -1.48 16.50
CA ARG A 122 -1.60 -1.69 15.17
C ARG A 122 -2.06 -0.37 14.59
N ILE A 123 -1.87 -0.21 13.28
CA ILE A 123 -2.45 0.88 12.51
C ILE A 123 -3.65 0.33 11.76
N SER A 124 -4.71 1.12 11.64
CA SER A 124 -5.90 0.66 10.95
C SER A 124 -6.63 1.72 10.17
N PHE A 125 -7.07 1.36 8.98
CA PHE A 125 -7.73 2.23 8.03
C PHE A 125 -9.10 1.67 7.69
N SER A 126 -10.16 2.37 8.10
CA SER A 126 -11.50 2.09 7.59
C SER A 126 -11.58 2.52 6.13
N LEU A 127 -12.09 1.63 5.29
CA LEU A 127 -12.17 1.80 3.84
C LEU A 127 -13.63 2.01 3.40
N THR A 128 -13.82 2.76 2.33
CA THR A 128 -15.13 2.99 1.71
C THR A 128 -15.21 2.25 0.39
N LYS A 129 -16.33 1.56 0.14
CA LYS A 129 -16.53 0.83 -1.12
C LYS A 129 -16.71 1.83 -2.25
N LEU A 130 -15.92 1.68 -3.31
CA LEU A 130 -16.12 2.44 -4.53
C LEU A 130 -17.16 1.76 -5.41
N THR A 131 -17.97 2.57 -6.10
CA THR A 131 -18.98 2.10 -7.05
C THR A 131 -18.95 2.95 -8.33
N GLY A 132 -19.38 2.35 -9.44
CA GLY A 132 -19.48 3.05 -10.73
C GLY A 132 -18.14 3.62 -11.21
N ALA A 133 -18.17 4.86 -11.72
CA ALA A 133 -17.00 5.50 -12.33
C ALA A 133 -15.79 5.61 -11.38
N ALA A 134 -16.02 5.82 -10.08
CA ALA A 134 -14.95 5.93 -9.10
C ALA A 134 -14.13 4.64 -8.98
N ALA A 135 -14.78 3.47 -9.05
CA ALA A 135 -14.10 2.18 -9.04
C ALA A 135 -13.25 1.99 -10.30
N SER A 136 -13.82 2.30 -11.47
CA SER A 136 -13.10 2.21 -12.75
C SER A 136 -11.90 3.15 -12.84
N ASP A 137 -12.00 4.36 -12.28
CA ASP A 137 -10.89 5.31 -12.27
C ASP A 137 -9.79 4.90 -11.28
N ALA A 138 -10.16 4.36 -10.11
CA ALA A 138 -9.21 3.79 -9.17
C ALA A 138 -8.43 2.62 -9.78
N GLU A 139 -9.10 1.68 -10.45
CA GLU A 139 -8.46 0.55 -11.14
C GLU A 139 -7.51 1.02 -12.24
N LYS A 140 -7.92 1.98 -13.08
CA LYS A 140 -7.04 2.58 -14.09
C LYS A 140 -5.82 3.21 -13.45
N ASN A 141 -5.99 3.94 -12.35
CA ASN A 141 -4.88 4.56 -11.65
C ASN A 141 -3.92 3.50 -11.08
N GLU A 142 -4.43 2.44 -10.45
CA GLU A 142 -3.62 1.32 -9.96
C GLU A 142 -2.81 0.65 -11.08
N ILE A 143 -3.43 0.41 -12.25
CA ILE A 143 -2.76 -0.18 -13.42
C ILE A 143 -1.65 0.74 -13.93
N VAL A 144 -1.92 2.03 -14.08
CA VAL A 144 -0.92 3.02 -14.56
C VAL A 144 0.25 3.10 -13.58
N GLN A 145 -0.01 3.12 -12.28
CA GLN A 145 1.03 3.21 -11.26
C GLN A 145 1.88 1.94 -11.19
N SER A 146 1.25 0.77 -11.26
CA SER A 146 1.94 -0.52 -11.34
C SER A 146 2.87 -0.59 -12.56
N GLN A 147 2.38 -0.11 -13.72
CA GLN A 147 3.16 -0.10 -14.95
C GLN A 147 4.34 0.88 -14.91
N LEU A 148 4.15 2.05 -14.29
CA LEU A 148 5.21 3.04 -14.09
C LEU A 148 6.32 2.48 -13.18
N GLU A 149 5.95 1.81 -12.09
CA GLU A 149 6.92 1.17 -11.20
C GLU A 149 7.72 0.07 -11.91
N LEU A 150 7.05 -0.78 -12.68
CA LEU A 150 7.71 -1.83 -13.48
C LEU A 150 8.73 -1.22 -14.47
N ASN A 151 8.36 -0.14 -15.15
CA ASN A 151 9.23 0.54 -16.10
C ASN A 151 10.43 1.20 -15.41
N SER A 152 10.22 1.82 -14.24
CA SER A 152 11.30 2.38 -13.42
C SER A 152 12.30 1.30 -12.97
N LYS A 153 11.82 0.15 -12.48
CA LYS A 153 12.66 -1.00 -12.10
C LYS A 153 13.48 -1.52 -13.28
N ARG A 154 12.87 -1.65 -14.47
CA ARG A 154 13.56 -2.07 -15.70
C ARG A 154 14.70 -1.11 -16.08
N GLN A 155 14.48 0.20 -15.98
CA GLN A 155 15.51 1.19 -16.28
C GLN A 155 16.69 1.13 -15.30
N LYS A 156 16.41 0.98 -13.99
CA LYS A 156 17.46 0.80 -12.97
C LYS A 156 18.31 -0.44 -13.24
N LEU A 157 17.68 -1.56 -13.63
CA LEU A 157 18.36 -2.81 -14.02
C LEU A 157 19.25 -2.62 -15.26
N GLN A 158 18.73 -2.00 -16.33
CA GLN A 158 19.53 -1.77 -17.54
C GLN A 158 20.74 -0.87 -17.27
N LYS A 159 20.58 0.14 -16.42
CA LYS A 159 21.67 1.02 -16.01
C LYS A 159 22.75 0.28 -15.20
N ALA A 160 22.34 -0.63 -14.31
CA ALA A 160 23.28 -1.47 -13.56
C ALA A 160 24.08 -2.38 -14.50
N ILE A 161 23.42 -3.07 -15.44
CA ILE A 161 24.07 -3.94 -16.43
C ILE A 161 25.09 -3.16 -17.26
N ASN A 162 24.70 -2.02 -17.83
CA ASN A 162 25.60 -1.18 -18.63
C ASN A 162 26.78 -0.61 -17.82
N SER A 163 26.65 -0.52 -16.49
CA SER A 163 27.72 -0.10 -15.59
C SER A 163 28.71 -1.22 -15.31
N LEU A 164 28.26 -2.48 -15.24
CA LEU A 164 29.15 -3.64 -15.06
C LEU A 164 30.04 -3.88 -16.30
N ASP A 165 29.48 -3.75 -17.50
CA ASP A 165 30.25 -3.91 -18.76
C ASP A 165 31.39 -2.88 -18.90
N LYS A 166 31.27 -1.71 -18.26
CA LYS A 166 32.31 -0.68 -18.27
C LYS A 166 33.46 -0.94 -17.32
N VAL A 167 33.27 -1.72 -16.25
CA VAL A 167 34.34 -2.00 -15.26
C VAL A 167 35.33 -3.04 -15.79
N ASP A 168 34.88 -3.99 -16.60
CA ASP A 168 35.73 -5.02 -17.20
C ASP A 168 36.67 -4.47 -18.30
N LEU A 169 36.28 -3.39 -18.97
CA LEU A 169 37.06 -2.79 -20.06
C LEU A 169 38.24 -1.90 -19.58
N THR A 170 38.29 -1.52 -18.30
CA THR A 170 39.32 -0.61 -17.77
C THR A 170 40.47 -1.30 -17.03
N ASN A 171 40.40 -2.62 -16.78
CA ASN A 171 41.46 -3.37 -16.08
C ASN A 171 42.56 -3.96 -17.01
N GLY A 172 42.57 -3.56 -18.30
CA GLY A 172 43.47 -4.11 -19.32
C GLY A 172 44.69 -3.26 -19.70
N GLN A 173 45.01 -2.16 -19.02
CA GLN A 173 46.19 -1.34 -19.31
C GLN A 173 47.20 -1.35 -18.16
N ASN A 174 48.15 -2.30 -18.22
CA ASN A 174 49.40 -2.20 -17.48
C ASN A 174 50.33 -1.19 -18.19
N PRO A 175 50.91 -0.21 -17.47
CA PRO A 175 51.94 0.67 -18.00
C PRO A 175 53.32 -0.05 -18.06
N PRO A 176 54.27 0.48 -18.85
CA PRO A 176 55.42 -0.26 -19.40
C PRO A 176 56.45 -0.74 -18.38
#